data_AF-A0A5E7J6Z7-F1
#
_entry.id   AF-A0A5E7J6Z7-F1
#
_cell.length_a   1.000
_cell.length_b   1.000
_cell.length_c   1.000
_cell.angle_alpha   90.00
_cell.angle_beta   90.00
_cell.angle_gamma   90.00
#
_symmetry.space_group_name_H-M   'P 1'
#
loop_
_entity.id
_entity.type
_entity.pdbx_description
1 polymer ?
#
loop_
_entity_poly.entity_id
_entity_poly.type
_entity_poly.pdbx_seq_one_letter_code
_entity_poly.pdbx_strand_id
1 'polypeptide(L)'
;MIETAAQAISFPIEGLKVTVAGPELRDLCNKQAAFHHERAGAYAKQHSSLQDAQIEAMQYSNGDPKKALADKQAEHENKARELTFIADHIKQDAEYLLDRKALAEIGVIRSQTGFF
;
A
#
# COMPACT_ATOMS: atom_id res chain seq x y z
N MET A 1 41.95 -4.84 -42.19
CA MET A 1 41.38 -5.41 -40.95
C MET A 1 40.62 -4.29 -40.28
N ILE A 2 39.31 -4.45 -40.08
CA ILE A 2 38.45 -3.41 -39.50
C ILE A 2 38.13 -3.86 -38.08
N GLU A 3 38.76 -3.25 -37.08
CA GLU A 3 38.40 -3.42 -35.68
C GLU A 3 37.02 -2.81 -35.45
N THR A 4 36.05 -3.67 -35.14
CA THR A 4 34.73 -3.25 -34.69
C THR A 4 34.81 -3.07 -33.18
N ALA A 5 34.91 -1.82 -32.73
CA ALA A 5 34.78 -1.48 -31.32
C ALA A 5 33.37 -1.88 -30.85
N ALA A 6 33.28 -2.82 -29.91
CA ALA A 6 32.03 -3.15 -29.25
C ALA A 6 31.54 -1.90 -28.49
N GLN A 7 30.48 -1.28 -28.99
CA GLN A 7 29.82 -0.17 -28.33
C GLN A 7 29.35 -0.63 -26.95
N ALA A 8 29.84 -0.01 -25.88
CA ALA A 8 29.36 -0.27 -24.53
C ALA A 8 27.90 0.16 -24.44
N ILE A 9 26.99 -0.82 -24.40
CA ILE A 9 25.57 -0.59 -24.18
C ILE A 9 25.40 -0.32 -22.68
N SER A 10 25.27 0.95 -22.32
CA SER A 10 24.85 1.35 -20.98
C SER A 10 23.34 1.13 -20.88
N PHE A 11 22.91 0.10 -20.15
CA PHE A 11 21.51 -0.04 -19.77
C PHE A 11 21.24 0.87 -18.58
N PRO A 12 20.31 1.85 -18.69
CA PRO A 12 19.95 2.66 -17.54
C PRO A 12 19.39 1.75 -16.45
N ILE A 13 19.99 1.80 -15.26
CA ILE A 13 19.48 1.07 -14.09
C ILE A 13 18.13 1.70 -13.73
N GLU A 14 17.03 0.95 -13.88
CA GLU A 14 15.64 1.38 -13.60
C GLU A 14 15.33 1.52 -12.09
N GLY A 15 16.33 1.89 -11.30
CA GLY A 15 16.28 1.89 -9.84
C GLY A 15 16.51 0.51 -9.21
N LEU A 16 16.55 0.49 -7.88
CA LEU A 16 16.74 -0.73 -7.11
C LEU A 16 15.49 -1.61 -7.19
N LYS A 17 15.70 -2.88 -7.57
CA LYS A 17 14.68 -3.93 -7.54
C LYS A 17 15.12 -5.04 -6.59
N VAL A 18 14.16 -5.66 -5.91
CA VAL A 18 14.43 -6.72 -4.93
C VAL A 18 13.68 -7.98 -5.34
N THR A 19 14.38 -9.10 -5.38
CA THR A 19 13.76 -10.42 -5.59
C THR A 19 13.26 -10.94 -4.26
N VAL A 20 11.97 -11.31 -4.21
CA VAL A 20 11.30 -11.82 -3.01
C VAL A 20 10.69 -13.19 -3.34
N ALA A 21 10.88 -14.17 -2.46
CA ALA A 21 10.29 -15.49 -2.62
C ALA A 21 8.77 -15.44 -2.43
N GLY A 22 8.02 -16.26 -3.16
CA GLY A 22 6.56 -16.33 -3.10
C GLY A 22 5.98 -16.46 -1.68
N PRO A 23 6.49 -17.35 -0.82
CA PRO A 23 5.99 -17.49 0.55
C PRO A 23 6.21 -16.22 1.38
N GLU A 24 7.38 -15.58 1.25
CA GLU A 24 7.69 -14.32 1.92
C GLU A 24 6.77 -13.20 1.42
N LEU A 25 6.56 -13.08 0.10
CA LEU A 25 5.69 -12.06 -0.46
C LEU A 25 4.24 -12.23 0.03
N ARG A 26 3.75 -13.47 0.11
CA ARG A 26 2.42 -13.77 0.66
C ARG A 26 2.30 -13.31 2.11
N ASP A 27 3.31 -13.59 2.93
CA ASP A 27 3.33 -13.18 4.34
C ASP A 27 3.36 -11.65 4.48
N LEU A 28 4.13 -10.95 3.65
CA LEU A 28 4.18 -9.49 3.63
C LEU A 28 2.83 -8.89 3.25
N CYS A 29 2.18 -9.40 2.20
CA CYS A 29 0.84 -8.98 1.80
C CYS A 29 -0.18 -9.20 2.93
N ASN A 30 -0.16 -10.37 3.58
CA ASN A 30 -1.07 -10.68 4.70
C ASN A 30 -0.86 -9.76 5.90
N LYS A 31 0.40 -9.49 6.28
CA LYS A 31 0.72 -8.55 7.38
C LYS A 31 0.22 -7.15 7.07
N GLN A 32 0.43 -6.69 5.85
CA GLN A 32 -0.01 -5.36 5.44
C GLN A 32 -1.55 -5.28 5.35
N ALA A 33 -2.21 -6.33 4.86
CA ALA A 33 -3.67 -6.43 4.86
C ALA A 33 -4.23 -6.34 6.29
N ALA A 34 -3.63 -7.05 7.26
CA ALA A 34 -4.01 -6.99 8.67
C ALA A 34 -3.87 -5.57 9.25
N PHE A 35 -2.76 -4.87 8.96
CA PHE A 35 -2.59 -3.47 9.34
C PHE A 35 -3.72 -2.58 8.78
N HIS A 36 -4.09 -2.76 7.51
CA HIS A 36 -5.20 -2.01 6.92
C HIS A 36 -6.56 -2.35 7.54
N HIS A 37 -6.81 -3.62 7.89
CA HIS A 37 -8.00 -4.01 8.64
C HIS A 37 -8.08 -3.35 10.03
N GLU A 38 -6.98 -3.32 10.78
CA GLU A 38 -6.91 -2.65 12.08
C GLU A 38 -7.20 -1.15 11.95
N ARG A 39 -6.63 -0.49 10.93
CA ARG A 39 -6.87 0.92 10.62
C ARG A 39 -8.33 1.19 10.26
N ALA A 40 -8.93 0.37 9.40
CA ALA A 40 -10.35 0.48 9.06
C ALA A 40 -11.23 0.36 10.32
N GLY A 41 -10.94 -0.62 11.20
CA GLY A 41 -11.65 -0.78 12.46
C GLY A 41 -11.49 0.40 13.41
N ALA A 42 -10.31 1.04 13.45
CA ALA A 42 -10.10 2.26 14.23
C ALA A 42 -10.95 3.43 13.70
N TYR A 43 -11.00 3.63 12.38
CA TYR A 43 -11.84 4.67 11.77
C TYR A 43 -13.33 4.41 11.95
N ALA A 44 -13.77 3.15 11.86
CA ALA A 44 -15.15 2.76 12.13
C ALA A 44 -15.58 3.12 13.57
N LYS A 45 -14.72 2.83 14.57
CA LYS A 45 -14.97 3.22 15.97
C LYS A 45 -15.06 4.74 16.14
N GLN A 46 -14.16 5.49 15.51
CA GLN A 46 -14.19 6.96 15.55
C GLN A 46 -15.45 7.54 14.91
N HIS A 47 -15.87 6.98 13.77
CA HIS A 47 -17.09 7.38 13.08
C HIS A 47 -18.33 7.13 13.94
N SER A 48 -18.44 5.95 14.57
CA SER A 48 -19.54 5.64 15.52
C SER A 48 -19.59 6.63 16.68
N SER A 49 -18.47 6.90 17.33
CA SER A 49 -18.41 7.85 18.45
C SER A 49 -18.88 9.27 18.07
N LEU A 50 -18.63 9.70 16.83
CA LEU A 50 -19.10 11.01 16.32
C LEU A 50 -20.57 11.01 15.92
N GLN A 51 -21.14 9.87 15.54
CA GLN A 51 -22.59 9.74 15.34
C GLN A 51 -23.32 9.84 16.68
N ASP A 52 -22.84 9.13 17.70
CA ASP A 52 -23.45 9.07 19.03
C ASP A 52 -23.40 10.42 19.75
N ALA A 53 -22.32 11.18 19.55
CA ALA A 53 -22.11 12.47 20.20
C ALA A 53 -22.99 13.61 19.64
N GLN A 54 -23.86 13.35 18.65
CA GLN A 54 -24.68 14.37 17.95
C GLN A 54 -23.93 15.67 17.65
N ILE A 55 -22.63 15.59 17.35
CA ILE A 55 -21.86 16.77 17.00
C ILE A 55 -22.45 17.27 15.69
N GLU A 56 -23.26 18.32 15.79
CA GLU A 56 -23.69 19.11 14.63
C GLU A 56 -22.44 19.42 13.84
N ALA A 57 -22.54 19.33 12.51
CA ALA A 57 -21.44 19.69 11.63
C ALA A 57 -21.13 21.18 11.83
N MET A 58 -20.34 21.50 12.86
CA MET A 58 -19.67 22.77 12.99
C MET A 58 -18.88 22.87 11.70
N GLN A 59 -19.20 23.90 10.92
CA GLN A 59 -18.54 24.23 9.67
C GLN A 59 -17.08 24.58 9.98
N TYR A 60 -16.28 23.57 10.29
CA TYR A 60 -14.84 23.66 10.17
C TYR A 60 -14.57 23.84 8.69
N SER A 61 -13.74 24.81 8.36
CA SER A 61 -13.29 25.19 7.02
C SER A 61 -12.66 24.04 6.19
N ASN A 62 -12.63 22.80 6.71
CA ASN A 62 -12.03 21.60 6.13
C ASN A 62 -13.03 20.48 5.75
N GLY A 63 -14.34 20.74 5.68
CA GLY A 63 -15.35 19.77 5.21
C GLY A 63 -15.99 18.90 6.30
N ASP A 64 -16.85 17.96 5.90
CA ASP A 64 -17.61 17.08 6.82
C ASP A 64 -16.71 16.01 7.46
N PRO A 65 -16.44 16.07 8.78
CA PRO A 65 -15.56 15.13 9.46
C PRO A 65 -16.08 13.68 9.44
N LYS A 66 -17.40 13.48 9.40
CA LYS A 66 -18.00 12.14 9.33
C LYS A 66 -17.68 11.50 7.98
N LYS A 67 -17.88 12.26 6.91
CA LYS A 67 -17.50 11.83 5.56
C LYS A 67 -16.00 11.54 5.46
N ALA A 68 -15.14 12.39 6.01
CA ALA A 68 -13.69 12.17 5.97
C ALA A 68 -13.27 10.86 6.66
N LEU A 69 -13.88 10.51 7.79
CA LEU A 69 -13.61 9.24 8.47
C LEU A 69 -14.18 8.03 7.72
N ALA A 70 -15.37 8.15 7.15
CA ALA A 70 -15.96 7.11 6.30
C ALA A 70 -15.10 6.85 5.05
N ASP A 71 -14.62 7.91 4.40
CA ASP A 71 -13.72 7.82 3.24
C ASP A 71 -12.40 7.12 3.63
N LYS A 72 -11.84 7.45 4.81
CA LYS A 72 -10.63 6.77 5.33
C LYS A 72 -10.86 5.31 5.68
N GLN A 73 -12.00 4.99 6.30
CA GLN A 73 -12.38 3.61 6.53
C GLN A 73 -12.43 2.82 5.21
N ALA A 74 -13.16 3.34 4.22
CA ALA A 74 -13.30 2.70 2.91
C ALA A 74 -11.95 2.54 2.17
N GLU A 75 -11.06 3.54 2.27
CA GLU A 75 -9.69 3.46 1.73
C GLU A 75 -8.93 2.26 2.31
N HIS A 76 -8.96 2.12 3.64
CA HIS A 76 -8.26 1.03 4.33
C HIS A 76 -8.92 -0.33 4.07
N GLU A 77 -10.25 -0.42 3.99
CA GLU A 77 -10.96 -1.66 3.63
C GLU A 77 -10.61 -2.15 2.22
N ASN A 78 -10.54 -1.23 1.26
CA ASN A 78 -10.18 -1.57 -0.12
C ASN A 78 -8.74 -2.07 -0.20
N LYS A 79 -7.78 -1.41 0.46
CA LYS A 79 -6.38 -1.86 0.51
C LYS A 79 -6.24 -3.23 1.17
N ALA A 80 -6.94 -3.47 2.28
CA ALA A 80 -6.94 -4.77 2.92
C ALA A 80 -7.47 -5.88 1.99
N ARG A 81 -8.56 -5.61 1.28
CA ARG A 81 -9.15 -6.55 0.31
C ARG A 81 -8.21 -6.85 -0.85
N GLU A 82 -7.58 -5.82 -1.42
CA GLU A 82 -6.62 -5.96 -2.51
C GLU A 82 -5.40 -6.80 -2.10
N LEU A 83 -4.78 -6.48 -0.96
CA LEU A 83 -3.62 -7.21 -0.47
C LEU A 83 -3.94 -8.66 -0.10
N THR A 84 -5.13 -8.91 0.46
CA THR A 84 -5.61 -10.28 0.72
C THR A 84 -5.75 -11.06 -0.58
N PHE A 85 -6.37 -10.45 -1.60
CA PHE A 85 -6.50 -11.06 -2.92
C PHE A 85 -5.13 -11.40 -3.51
N ILE A 86 -4.17 -10.47 -3.46
CA ILE A 86 -2.81 -10.72 -3.94
C ILE A 86 -2.17 -11.89 -3.17
N ALA A 87 -2.26 -11.88 -1.83
CA ALA A 87 -1.72 -12.93 -0.97
C ALA A 87 -2.24 -14.34 -1.34
N ASP A 88 -3.53 -14.44 -1.66
CA ASP A 88 -4.18 -15.71 -2.04
C ASP A 88 -3.78 -16.22 -3.43
N HIS A 89 -3.22 -15.35 -4.29
CA HIS A 89 -2.88 -15.67 -5.68
C HIS A 89 -1.37 -15.72 -5.96
N ILE A 90 -0.53 -15.54 -4.94
CA ILE A 90 0.92 -15.70 -5.08
C ILE A 90 1.29 -17.18 -5.19
N LYS A 91 2.05 -17.51 -6.24
CA LYS A 91 2.65 -18.82 -6.43
C LYS A 91 3.78 -19.01 -5.41
N GLN A 92 3.69 -20.08 -4.62
CA GLN A 92 4.60 -20.32 -3.50
C GLN A 92 5.99 -20.85 -3.95
N ASP A 93 6.09 -21.33 -5.18
CA ASP A 93 7.31 -21.88 -5.80
C ASP A 93 7.97 -20.89 -6.77
N ALA A 94 7.55 -19.63 -6.77
CA ALA A 94 8.05 -18.58 -7.65
C ALA A 94 8.84 -17.51 -6.88
N GLU A 95 9.59 -16.71 -7.63
CA GLU A 95 10.23 -15.49 -7.17
C GLU A 95 9.67 -14.28 -7.93
N TYR A 96 9.58 -13.15 -7.23
CA TYR A 96 8.99 -11.92 -7.75
C TYR A 96 9.99 -10.78 -7.65
N LEU A 97 10.25 -10.11 -8.77
CA LEU A 97 11.10 -8.92 -8.81
C LEU A 97 10.24 -7.68 -8.54
N LEU A 98 10.43 -7.08 -7.37
CA LEU A 98 9.65 -5.94 -6.90
C LEU A 98 10.41 -4.64 -7.10
N ASP A 99 9.73 -3.66 -7.65
CA ASP A 99 10.21 -2.28 -7.68
C ASP A 99 9.88 -1.54 -6.37
N ARG A 100 10.36 -0.31 -6.26
CA ARG A 100 10.12 0.54 -5.09
C ARG A 100 8.63 0.77 -4.81
N LYS A 101 7.77 0.85 -5.84
CA LYS A 101 6.33 1.11 -5.66
C LYS A 101 5.66 -0.12 -5.04
N ALA A 102 5.96 -1.31 -5.55
CA ALA A 102 5.47 -2.56 -5.01
C ALA A 102 5.93 -2.75 -3.56
N LEU A 103 7.21 -2.46 -3.26
CA LEU A 103 7.74 -2.53 -1.90
C LEU A 103 7.03 -1.57 -0.92
N ALA A 104 6.60 -0.39 -1.39
CA ALA A 104 5.83 0.55 -0.59
C ALA A 104 4.39 0.07 -0.36
N GLU A 105 3.76 -0.52 -1.38
CA GLU A 105 2.39 -1.03 -1.32
C GLU A 105 2.27 -2.16 -0.28
N ILE A 106 3.22 -3.10 -0.25
CA ILE A 106 3.25 -4.21 0.71
C ILE A 106 3.84 -3.82 2.08
N GLY A 107 4.11 -2.53 2.31
CA GLY A 107 4.54 -2.01 3.62
C GLY A 107 6.00 -2.27 4.01
N VAL A 108 6.85 -2.76 3.09
CA VAL A 108 8.28 -2.99 3.37
C VAL A 108 9.03 -1.67 3.54
N ILE A 109 8.68 -0.65 2.76
CA ILE A 109 9.24 0.69 2.87
C ILE A 109 8.14 1.73 3.03
N ARG A 110 8.46 2.85 3.68
CA ARG A 110 7.54 3.99 3.73
C ARG A 110 7.54 4.73 2.40
N SER A 111 6.36 5.00 1.86
CA SER A 111 6.26 5.95 0.75
C SER A 111 6.76 7.33 1.22
N GLN A 112 7.62 7.95 0.43
CA GLN A 112 8.15 9.30 0.71
C GLN A 112 7.16 10.41 0.36
N THR A 113 6.01 10.10 -0.26
CA THR A 113 4.90 11.04 -0.39
C THR A 113 4.19 11.19 0.96
N GLY A 114 4.86 11.91 1.87
CA GLY A 114 4.23 12.51 3.03
C GLY A 114 3.33 13.66 2.56
N PHE A 115 2.04 13.53 2.81
CA PHE A 115 1.17 14.69 2.88
C PHE A 115 1.42 15.37 4.23
N PHE A 116 1.97 16.58 4.18
CA PHE A 116 1.70 17.64 5.15
C PHE A 116 0.74 18.63 4.48
#